data_AF-A0AA46YTA6-F1
#
_entry.id   AF-A0AA46YTA6-F1
#
_cell.length_a   1.000
_cell.length_b   1.000
_cell.length_c   1.000
_cell.angle_alpha   90.00
_cell.angle_beta   90.00
_cell.angle_gamma   90.00
#
_symmetry.space_group_name_H-M   'P 1'
#
loop_
_entity.id
_entity.type
_entity.pdbx_description
1 polymer ?
#
loop_
_entity_poly.entity_id
_entity_poly.type
_entity_poly.pdbx_seq_one_letter_code
_entity_poly.pdbx_strand_id
1 'polypeptide(L)'
;MKFTKKQIIGTAVTALTLMGITVSAQSADAAQTNVYRLYNKVSMEHLYTADKYEYDNLPNLSKDWKREGINFQSYNTNQANTKAVNRVYNPRSGEHIYTQDTNEVKVLTSRYGWRFEGIAFYSPKTSSKPVYRVFNPGAGLGAHFVTGDGYEKNSLVSRGWKYEGIAWYAISGTTGGGGSVTPSYPNVVIGGVKQPNMTGWTKHKIIDRFGKNGTGQIDSMFDIKLALDAYNKHLKSTTWSYIKTAEAYTTSQHLGGSVVLKNVQAASDLTPGSVIKQAGINNLISFGLTNAQVQEIIEDVHTNN
;
A
#
# COMPACT_ATOMS: atom_id res chain seq x y z
N MET A 1 -45.17 -0.59 -16.41
CA MET A 1 -44.45 0.67 -16.71
C MET A 1 -43.19 0.69 -15.84
N LYS A 2 -42.00 0.47 -16.42
CA LYS A 2 -40.73 0.40 -15.66
C LYS A 2 -40.11 1.79 -15.64
N PHE A 3 -40.01 2.40 -14.47
CA PHE A 3 -39.29 3.66 -14.29
C PHE A 3 -37.81 3.37 -14.01
N THR A 4 -36.91 4.09 -14.69
CA THR A 4 -35.46 4.02 -14.43
C THR A 4 -35.07 5.09 -13.42
N LYS A 5 -34.03 4.82 -12.60
CA LYS A 5 -33.55 5.66 -11.48
C LYS A 5 -33.29 7.14 -11.83
N LYS A 6 -33.21 7.51 -13.12
CA LYS A 6 -33.06 8.90 -13.57
C LYS A 6 -34.36 9.74 -13.55
N GLN A 7 -35.54 9.14 -13.39
CA GLN A 7 -36.81 9.87 -13.43
C GLN A 7 -37.35 10.35 -12.06
N ILE A 8 -36.67 10.04 -10.96
CA ILE A 8 -37.17 10.39 -9.60
C ILE A 8 -36.72 11.79 -9.14
N ILE A 9 -35.74 12.42 -9.79
CA ILE A 9 -35.13 13.67 -9.30
C ILE A 9 -35.71 14.93 -9.98
N GLY A 10 -36.47 14.78 -11.08
CA GLY A 10 -36.93 15.92 -11.89
C GLY A 10 -38.26 16.56 -11.50
N THR A 11 -39.11 15.90 -10.71
CA THR A 11 -40.52 16.33 -10.50
C THR A 11 -40.84 16.91 -9.12
N ALA A 12 -39.88 16.97 -8.18
CA ALA A 12 -40.13 17.51 -6.84
C ALA A 12 -39.92 19.03 -6.71
N VAL A 13 -39.29 19.69 -7.70
CA VAL A 13 -38.80 21.08 -7.53
C VAL A 13 -39.84 22.14 -7.88
N THR A 14 -40.92 21.83 -8.61
CA THR A 14 -41.92 22.83 -9.00
C THR A 14 -43.08 23.00 -8.01
N ALA A 15 -43.21 22.15 -6.99
CA ALA A 15 -44.34 22.22 -6.04
C ALA A 15 -44.03 22.99 -4.73
N LEU A 16 -42.79 23.37 -4.45
CA LEU A 16 -42.38 23.90 -3.14
C LEU A 16 -42.17 25.42 -3.06
N THR A 17 -42.41 26.17 -4.14
CA THR A 17 -42.28 27.64 -4.12
C THR A 17 -43.51 28.38 -3.59
N LEU A 18 -44.63 27.69 -3.32
CA LEU A 18 -45.84 28.32 -2.76
C LEU A 18 -45.89 28.38 -1.22
N MET A 19 -44.92 27.79 -0.51
CA MET A 19 -44.91 27.73 0.97
C MET A 19 -43.75 28.49 1.64
N GLY A 20 -42.98 29.30 0.89
CA GLY A 20 -41.93 30.14 1.48
C GLY A 20 -40.79 29.36 2.17
N ILE A 21 -40.68 28.05 1.94
CA ILE A 21 -39.57 27.24 2.45
C ILE A 21 -38.41 27.41 1.46
N THR A 22 -37.44 28.23 1.84
CA THR A 22 -36.11 28.18 1.22
C THR A 22 -35.49 26.82 1.52
N VAL A 23 -35.58 25.88 0.57
CA VAL A 23 -34.73 24.70 0.56
C VAL A 23 -33.40 25.14 -0.02
N SER A 24 -32.41 25.36 0.84
CA SER A 24 -31.03 25.36 0.38
C SER A 24 -30.76 23.99 -0.20
N ALA A 25 -30.57 23.92 -1.52
CA ALA A 25 -29.99 22.75 -2.15
C ALA A 25 -28.60 22.56 -1.56
N GLN A 26 -28.49 21.72 -0.52
CA GLN A 26 -27.21 21.22 -0.07
C GLN A 26 -26.59 20.56 -1.29
N SER A 27 -25.49 21.14 -1.79
CA SER A 27 -24.74 20.57 -2.91
C SER A 27 -24.53 19.09 -2.61
N ALA A 28 -25.00 18.21 -3.48
CA ALA A 28 -24.76 16.78 -3.34
C ALA A 28 -23.25 16.61 -3.16
N ASP A 29 -22.86 16.20 -1.96
CA ASP A 29 -21.45 16.07 -1.60
C ASP A 29 -20.80 15.21 -2.66
N ALA A 30 -19.74 15.73 -3.28
CA ALA A 30 -19.01 15.03 -4.32
C ALA A 30 -18.67 13.65 -3.81
N ALA A 31 -19.16 12.57 -4.44
CA ALA A 31 -18.96 11.23 -3.91
C ALA A 31 -17.47 10.86 -4.00
N GLN A 32 -16.75 11.22 -2.93
CA GLN A 32 -15.38 10.81 -2.69
C GLN A 32 -15.34 9.29 -2.78
N THR A 33 -14.33 8.78 -3.45
CA THR A 33 -14.14 7.36 -3.66
C THR A 33 -12.70 6.99 -3.40
N ASN A 34 -12.50 5.74 -2.97
CA ASN A 34 -11.18 5.16 -2.91
C ASN A 34 -10.77 4.73 -4.31
N VAL A 35 -9.52 5.02 -4.67
CA VAL A 35 -8.86 4.38 -5.81
C VAL A 35 -8.05 3.21 -5.25
N TYR A 36 -8.52 2.01 -5.55
CA TYR A 36 -7.89 0.77 -5.18
C TYR A 36 -6.78 0.39 -6.17
N ARG A 37 -5.80 -0.37 -5.70
CA ARG A 37 -4.72 -0.95 -6.52
C ARG A 37 -4.81 -2.47 -6.48
N LEU A 38 -4.63 -3.11 -7.64
CA LEU A 38 -4.42 -4.55 -7.76
C LEU A 38 -3.15 -4.81 -8.55
N TYR A 39 -2.45 -5.88 -8.20
CA TYR A 39 -1.27 -6.37 -8.91
C TYR A 39 -1.59 -7.68 -9.64
N ASN A 40 -1.24 -7.77 -10.91
CA ASN A 40 -1.29 -9.02 -11.66
C ASN A 40 0.11 -9.64 -11.72
N LYS A 41 0.29 -10.83 -11.13
CA LYS A 41 1.61 -11.47 -11.04
C LYS A 41 2.15 -12.05 -12.36
N VAL A 42 1.30 -12.18 -13.39
CA VAL A 42 1.69 -12.71 -14.71
C VAL A 42 2.05 -11.57 -15.65
N SER A 43 1.19 -10.55 -15.77
CA SER A 43 1.48 -9.37 -16.60
C SER A 43 2.37 -8.35 -15.90
N MET A 44 2.67 -8.53 -14.60
CA MET A 44 3.39 -7.58 -13.75
C MET A 44 2.73 -6.20 -13.65
N GLU A 45 1.46 -6.11 -14.05
CA GLU A 45 0.72 -4.87 -14.13
C GLU A 45 0.12 -4.46 -12.79
N HIS A 46 0.03 -3.15 -12.57
CA HIS A 46 -0.78 -2.55 -11.50
C HIS A 46 -2.04 -1.90 -12.09
N LEU A 47 -3.20 -2.43 -11.72
CA LEU A 47 -4.50 -1.86 -12.08
C LEU A 47 -4.96 -0.91 -10.97
N TYR A 48 -5.41 0.29 -11.36
CA TYR A 48 -6.00 1.28 -10.48
C TYR A 48 -7.49 1.46 -10.78
N THR A 49 -8.34 1.31 -9.77
CA THR A 49 -9.79 1.38 -9.98
C THR A 49 -10.53 2.09 -8.87
N ALA A 50 -11.47 2.95 -9.24
CA ALA A 50 -12.45 3.52 -8.33
C ALA A 50 -13.70 2.61 -8.18
N ASP A 51 -13.79 1.54 -8.96
CA ASP A 51 -14.87 0.56 -8.90
C ASP A 51 -14.53 -0.53 -7.89
N LYS A 52 -15.21 -0.48 -6.74
CA LYS A 52 -15.06 -1.50 -5.70
C LYS A 52 -15.48 -2.89 -6.18
N TYR A 53 -16.42 -3.00 -7.12
CA TYR A 53 -16.83 -4.27 -7.69
C TYR A 53 -15.72 -4.89 -8.55
N GLU A 54 -15.04 -4.10 -9.38
CA GLU A 54 -13.85 -4.53 -10.15
C GLU A 54 -12.75 -5.01 -9.19
N TYR A 55 -12.46 -4.22 -8.15
CA TYR A 55 -11.47 -4.58 -7.12
C TYR A 55 -11.78 -5.90 -6.40
N ASP A 56 -13.05 -6.13 -6.04
CA ASP A 56 -13.44 -7.33 -5.30
C ASP A 56 -13.51 -8.60 -6.16
N ASN A 57 -13.82 -8.48 -7.45
CA ASN A 57 -14.09 -9.63 -8.31
C ASN A 57 -12.93 -10.07 -9.19
N LEU A 58 -11.95 -9.21 -9.50
CA LEU A 58 -10.79 -9.61 -10.32
C LEU A 58 -10.05 -10.85 -9.79
N PRO A 59 -9.80 -11.00 -8.47
CA PRO A 59 -9.21 -12.23 -7.91
C PRO A 59 -10.08 -13.48 -8.07
N ASN A 60 -11.39 -13.33 -8.22
CA ASN A 60 -12.31 -14.46 -8.45
C ASN A 60 -12.30 -14.90 -9.93
N LEU A 61 -11.99 -13.97 -10.84
CA LEU A 61 -11.88 -14.24 -12.27
C LEU A 61 -10.52 -14.85 -12.64
N SER A 62 -9.45 -14.44 -11.95
CA SER A 62 -8.13 -15.07 -12.06
C SER A 62 -7.34 -14.99 -10.77
N LYS A 63 -6.71 -16.11 -10.39
CA LYS A 63 -5.78 -16.24 -9.26
C LYS A 63 -4.49 -15.43 -9.41
N ASP A 64 -4.31 -14.76 -10.54
CA ASP A 64 -3.13 -13.95 -10.84
C ASP A 64 -3.29 -12.51 -10.33
N TRP A 65 -4.54 -12.06 -10.12
CA TRP A 65 -4.85 -10.79 -9.49
C TRP A 65 -4.73 -10.86 -7.98
N LYS A 66 -3.96 -9.93 -7.42
CA LYS A 66 -3.80 -9.70 -5.98
C LYS A 66 -4.27 -8.30 -5.63
N ARG A 67 -5.15 -8.22 -4.63
CA ARG A 67 -5.62 -6.94 -4.07
C ARG A 67 -4.50 -6.32 -3.22
N GLU A 68 -4.15 -5.05 -3.49
CA GLU A 68 -3.15 -4.30 -2.71
C GLU A 68 -3.74 -3.23 -1.80
N GLY A 69 -5.05 -3.00 -1.86
CA GLY A 69 -5.75 -2.06 -1.00
C GLY A 69 -6.00 -0.70 -1.63
N ILE A 70 -6.25 0.29 -0.78
CA ILE A 70 -6.50 1.69 -1.17
C ILE A 70 -5.15 2.36 -1.41
N ASN A 71 -4.96 2.95 -2.60
CA ASN A 71 -3.78 3.74 -2.93
C ASN A 71 -3.97 5.21 -2.51
N PHE A 72 -5.08 5.82 -2.93
CA PHE A 72 -5.44 7.20 -2.60
C PHE A 72 -6.94 7.43 -2.78
N GLN A 73 -7.43 8.61 -2.38
CA GLN A 73 -8.82 9.03 -2.55
C GLN A 73 -8.98 10.06 -3.68
N SER A 74 -10.08 9.95 -4.40
CA SER A 74 -10.43 10.76 -5.58
C SER A 74 -11.94 10.97 -5.67
N TYR A 75 -12.46 11.53 -6.76
CA TYR A 75 -13.90 11.65 -6.99
C TYR A 75 -14.36 10.67 -8.08
N ASN A 76 -15.52 10.04 -7.90
CA ASN A 76 -16.13 9.16 -8.92
C ASN A 76 -16.96 9.93 -9.97
N THR A 77 -17.19 11.22 -9.75
CA THR A 77 -18.04 12.09 -10.55
C THR A 77 -17.30 13.39 -10.85
N ASN A 78 -17.63 14.04 -11.97
CA ASN A 78 -17.03 15.32 -12.32
C ASN A 78 -17.43 16.39 -11.31
N GLN A 79 -16.45 17.12 -10.79
CA GLN A 79 -16.64 18.21 -9.83
C GLN A 79 -15.97 19.49 -10.32
N ALA A 80 -16.41 20.63 -9.78
CA ALA A 80 -15.69 21.88 -9.96
C ALA A 80 -14.21 21.71 -9.53
N ASN A 81 -13.29 22.30 -10.30
CA ASN A 81 -11.85 22.22 -10.06
C ASN A 81 -11.24 20.81 -10.07
N THR A 82 -11.87 19.85 -10.75
CA THR A 82 -11.27 18.54 -11.04
C THR A 82 -10.85 18.41 -12.50
N LYS A 83 -10.05 17.38 -12.78
CA LYS A 83 -9.69 16.91 -14.11
C LYS A 83 -9.93 15.40 -14.17
N ALA A 84 -10.42 14.95 -15.32
CA ALA A 84 -10.60 13.53 -15.59
C ALA A 84 -9.24 12.82 -15.69
N VAL A 85 -9.14 11.65 -15.07
CA VAL A 85 -8.05 10.69 -15.29
C VAL A 85 -8.59 9.56 -16.15
N ASN A 86 -8.04 9.46 -17.36
CA ASN A 86 -8.45 8.52 -18.39
C ASN A 86 -7.72 7.19 -18.22
N ARG A 87 -8.43 6.06 -18.38
CA ARG A 87 -7.83 4.72 -18.46
C ARG A 87 -7.74 4.29 -19.91
N VAL A 88 -6.54 3.87 -20.31
CA VAL A 88 -6.24 3.40 -21.67
C VAL A 88 -5.57 2.04 -21.57
N TYR A 89 -6.13 1.04 -22.25
CA TYR A 89 -5.70 -0.36 -22.19
C TYR A 89 -4.95 -0.77 -23.46
N ASN A 90 -3.85 -1.48 -23.33
CA ASN A 90 -3.13 -2.10 -24.43
C ASN A 90 -3.58 -3.56 -24.61
N PRO A 91 -4.35 -3.90 -25.66
CA PRO A 91 -4.81 -5.28 -25.87
C PRO A 91 -3.69 -6.27 -26.21
N ARG A 92 -2.49 -5.80 -26.55
CA ARG A 92 -1.35 -6.66 -26.87
C ARG A 92 -0.53 -7.03 -25.63
N SER A 93 -0.26 -6.07 -24.75
CA SER A 93 0.56 -6.28 -23.54
C SER A 93 -0.27 -6.56 -22.29
N GLY A 94 -1.56 -6.19 -22.29
CA GLY A 94 -2.41 -6.22 -21.11
C GLY A 94 -2.30 -4.97 -20.23
N GLU A 95 -1.39 -4.05 -20.54
CA GLU A 95 -1.10 -2.90 -19.65
C GLU A 95 -2.18 -1.82 -19.69
N HIS A 96 -2.36 -1.15 -18.55
CA HIS A 96 -3.16 0.06 -18.44
C HIS A 96 -2.28 1.29 -18.18
N ILE A 97 -2.58 2.38 -18.90
CA ILE A 97 -2.06 3.72 -18.61
C ILE A 97 -3.19 4.60 -18.09
N TYR A 98 -2.84 5.41 -17.09
CA TYR A 98 -3.72 6.40 -16.49
C TYR A 98 -3.16 7.80 -16.75
N THR A 99 -3.97 8.67 -17.35
CA THR A 99 -3.49 9.98 -17.77
C THR A 99 -4.54 11.08 -17.78
N GLN A 100 -4.12 12.30 -17.42
CA GLN A 100 -4.88 13.52 -17.64
C GLN A 100 -4.62 14.15 -19.01
N ASP A 101 -3.60 13.68 -19.74
CA ASP A 101 -3.24 14.21 -21.05
C ASP A 101 -4.11 13.58 -22.14
N THR A 102 -5.02 14.38 -22.68
CA THR A 102 -5.89 13.97 -23.79
C THR A 102 -5.11 13.72 -25.08
N ASN A 103 -3.92 14.31 -25.25
CA ASN A 103 -3.04 14.01 -26.37
C ASN A 103 -2.40 12.63 -26.24
N GLU A 104 -1.97 12.22 -25.04
CA GLU A 104 -1.50 10.85 -24.76
C GLU A 104 -2.60 9.82 -25.11
N VAL A 105 -3.84 10.03 -24.65
CA VAL A 105 -4.98 9.18 -25.03
C VAL A 105 -5.16 9.11 -26.55
N LYS A 106 -5.15 10.27 -27.23
CA LYS A 106 -5.33 10.34 -28.68
C LYS A 106 -4.22 9.59 -29.42
N VAL A 107 -2.97 9.78 -29.03
CA VAL A 107 -1.81 9.12 -29.66
C VAL A 107 -1.85 7.61 -29.45
N LEU A 108 -2.08 7.15 -28.22
CA LEU A 108 -2.16 5.72 -27.89
C LEU A 108 -3.27 5.01 -28.68
N THR A 109 -4.45 5.63 -28.74
CA THR A 109 -5.62 5.04 -29.41
C THR A 109 -5.54 5.10 -30.94
N SER A 110 -5.13 6.23 -31.50
CA SER A 110 -5.13 6.42 -32.97
C SER A 110 -3.90 5.84 -33.68
N ARG A 111 -2.74 5.77 -33.00
CA ARG A 111 -1.47 5.35 -33.63
C ARG A 111 -0.98 3.99 -33.18
N TYR A 112 -1.26 3.60 -31.94
CA TYR A 112 -0.68 2.40 -31.34
C TYR A 112 -1.70 1.29 -31.07
N GLY A 113 -2.99 1.51 -31.41
CA GLY A 113 -4.05 0.51 -31.30
C GLY A 113 -4.49 0.21 -29.87
N TRP A 114 -4.19 1.10 -28.93
CA TRP A 114 -4.70 0.98 -27.56
C TRP A 114 -6.19 1.31 -27.52
N ARG A 115 -6.89 0.81 -26.50
CA ARG A 115 -8.33 1.02 -26.30
C ARG A 115 -8.56 2.03 -25.20
N PHE A 116 -9.30 3.09 -25.50
CA PHE A 116 -9.80 3.97 -24.46
C PHE A 116 -10.93 3.27 -23.70
N GLU A 117 -10.80 3.17 -22.39
CA GLU A 117 -11.77 2.49 -21.52
C GLU A 117 -12.68 3.47 -20.76
N GLY A 118 -12.43 4.77 -20.89
CA GLY A 118 -13.21 5.81 -20.24
C GLY A 118 -12.46 6.55 -19.13
N ILE A 119 -13.22 7.32 -18.38
CA ILE A 119 -12.73 8.07 -17.22
C ILE A 119 -12.73 7.13 -16.02
N ALA A 120 -11.55 6.88 -15.44
CA ALA A 120 -11.42 6.03 -14.26
C ALA A 120 -11.91 6.75 -12.99
N PHE A 121 -11.55 8.03 -12.85
CA PHE A 121 -11.92 8.90 -11.73
C PHE A 121 -11.58 10.36 -12.07
N TYR A 122 -11.99 11.29 -11.20
CA TYR A 122 -11.73 12.72 -11.30
C TYR A 122 -10.84 13.18 -10.14
N SER A 123 -9.69 13.75 -10.47
CA SER A 123 -8.69 14.25 -9.50
C SER A 123 -8.79 15.77 -9.34
N PRO A 124 -8.55 16.33 -8.14
CA PRO A 124 -8.31 17.76 -7.97
C PRO A 124 -7.26 18.32 -8.94
N LYS A 125 -7.48 19.54 -9.42
CA LYS A 125 -6.47 20.29 -10.20
C LYS A 125 -5.21 20.60 -9.37
N THR A 126 -5.39 20.83 -8.06
CA THR A 126 -4.33 21.13 -7.09
C THR A 126 -4.69 20.55 -5.73
N SER A 127 -3.71 20.04 -4.98
CA SER A 127 -3.87 19.57 -3.59
C SER A 127 -2.51 19.30 -2.96
N SER A 128 -2.43 19.22 -1.62
CA SER A 128 -1.21 18.82 -0.90
C SER A 128 -0.90 17.32 -0.97
N LYS A 129 -1.69 16.53 -1.71
CA LYS A 129 -1.55 15.08 -1.88
C LYS A 129 -1.21 14.72 -3.33
N PRO A 130 0.05 14.87 -3.77
CA PRO A 130 0.47 14.46 -5.11
C PRO A 130 0.39 12.93 -5.28
N VAL A 131 0.02 12.51 -6.50
CA VAL A 131 0.14 11.13 -6.98
C VAL A 131 1.21 11.11 -8.07
N TYR A 132 2.21 10.26 -7.86
CA TYR A 132 3.42 10.18 -8.66
C TYR A 132 3.31 9.08 -9.71
N ARG A 133 3.92 9.31 -10.87
CA ARG A 133 4.16 8.26 -11.87
C ARG A 133 5.65 8.02 -12.01
N VAL A 134 6.04 6.76 -12.06
CA VAL A 134 7.41 6.31 -12.30
C VAL A 134 7.41 5.25 -13.40
N PHE A 135 8.50 5.19 -14.15
CA PHE A 135 8.66 4.31 -15.29
C PHE A 135 9.92 3.46 -15.17
N ASN A 136 9.81 2.16 -15.40
CA ASN A 136 10.92 1.23 -15.47
C ASN A 136 11.28 0.91 -16.93
N PRO A 137 12.36 1.48 -17.48
CA PRO A 137 12.77 1.20 -18.85
C PRO A 137 13.21 -0.26 -19.09
N GLY A 138 13.50 -1.02 -18.02
CA GLY A 138 13.91 -2.43 -18.09
C GLY A 138 12.76 -3.41 -17.87
N ALA A 139 11.57 -2.96 -17.45
CA ALA A 139 10.40 -3.82 -17.29
C ALA A 139 9.67 -3.86 -18.64
N GLY A 140 9.82 -4.95 -19.39
CA GLY A 140 9.11 -5.10 -20.67
C GLY A 140 7.59 -4.95 -20.51
N LEU A 141 7.01 -5.63 -19.50
CA LEU A 141 5.63 -5.48 -19.06
C LEU A 141 5.59 -4.87 -17.66
N GLY A 142 4.54 -4.09 -17.36
CA GLY A 142 4.40 -3.44 -16.06
C GLY A 142 5.36 -2.25 -15.91
N ALA A 143 5.67 -1.59 -17.02
CA ALA A 143 6.72 -0.58 -17.05
C ALA A 143 6.34 0.71 -16.32
N HIS A 144 5.04 0.98 -16.13
CA HIS A 144 4.56 2.17 -15.43
C HIS A 144 3.98 1.82 -14.07
N PHE A 145 4.24 2.68 -13.09
CA PHE A 145 3.72 2.54 -11.74
C PHE A 145 3.26 3.89 -11.20
N VAL A 146 2.13 3.86 -10.49
CA VAL A 146 1.47 5.04 -9.93
C VAL A 146 1.29 4.89 -8.43
N THR A 147 1.64 5.93 -7.68
CA THR A 147 1.55 5.90 -6.22
C THR A 147 1.23 7.26 -5.60
N GLY A 148 0.34 7.27 -4.60
CA GLY A 148 0.16 8.41 -3.70
C GLY A 148 1.25 8.52 -2.63
N ASP A 149 2.20 7.58 -2.60
CA ASP A 149 3.24 7.45 -1.59
C ASP A 149 4.59 7.96 -2.13
N GLY A 150 5.04 9.10 -1.57
CA GLY A 150 6.31 9.72 -1.97
C GLY A 150 7.54 8.86 -1.68
N TYR A 151 7.47 7.96 -0.70
CA TYR A 151 8.57 7.06 -0.39
C TYR A 151 8.60 5.85 -1.33
N GLU A 152 7.45 5.24 -1.65
CA GLU A 152 7.35 4.17 -2.67
C GLU A 152 7.95 4.66 -3.99
N LYS A 153 7.63 5.90 -4.39
CA LYS A 153 8.29 6.58 -5.51
C LYS A 153 9.81 6.72 -5.32
N ASN A 154 10.28 7.22 -4.18
CA ASN A 154 11.73 7.39 -3.94
C ASN A 154 12.49 6.05 -3.95
N SER A 155 11.88 4.99 -3.42
CA SER A 155 12.39 3.62 -3.36
C SER A 155 12.55 3.02 -4.76
N LEU A 156 11.56 3.21 -5.64
CA LEU A 156 11.65 2.79 -7.03
C LEU A 156 12.73 3.59 -7.78
N VAL A 157 12.78 4.90 -7.56
CA VAL A 157 13.78 5.77 -8.20
C VAL A 157 15.21 5.41 -7.78
N SER A 158 15.45 5.09 -6.51
CA SER A 158 16.78 4.66 -6.04
C SER A 158 17.22 3.32 -6.65
N ARG A 159 16.27 2.50 -7.12
CA ARG A 159 16.50 1.23 -7.84
C ARG A 159 16.51 1.40 -9.37
N GLY A 160 16.64 2.62 -9.87
CA GLY A 160 16.82 2.91 -11.29
C GLY A 160 15.54 3.17 -12.08
N TRP A 161 14.38 3.25 -11.43
CA TRP A 161 13.16 3.72 -12.09
C TRP A 161 13.26 5.22 -12.39
N LYS A 162 12.69 5.65 -13.51
CA LYS A 162 12.62 7.05 -13.91
C LYS A 162 11.41 7.71 -13.27
N TYR A 163 11.63 8.80 -12.55
CA TYR A 163 10.55 9.64 -12.06
C TYR A 163 9.97 10.48 -13.20
N GLU A 164 8.68 10.32 -13.49
CA GLU A 164 8.00 11.05 -14.57
C GLU A 164 7.23 12.28 -14.09
N GLY A 165 7.22 12.53 -12.78
CA GLY A 165 6.56 13.69 -12.18
C GLY A 165 5.29 13.36 -11.40
N ILE A 166 4.57 14.41 -11.05
CA ILE A 166 3.23 14.32 -10.47
C ILE A 166 2.25 14.09 -11.62
N ALA A 167 1.58 12.94 -11.63
CA ALA A 167 0.61 12.61 -12.66
C ALA A 167 -0.74 13.30 -12.42
N TRP A 168 -1.14 13.40 -11.15
CA TRP A 168 -2.31 14.16 -10.69
C TRP A 168 -2.26 14.33 -9.17
N TYR A 169 -3.32 14.88 -8.58
CA TYR A 169 -3.47 15.01 -7.14
C TYR A 169 -4.61 14.16 -6.60
N ALA A 170 -4.45 13.63 -5.40
CA ALA A 170 -5.51 13.03 -4.61
C ALA A 170 -6.22 14.10 -3.77
N ILE A 171 -7.39 13.76 -3.21
CA ILE A 171 -8.13 14.63 -2.30
C ILE A 171 -7.28 14.90 -1.04
N SER A 172 -7.09 16.18 -0.69
CA SER A 172 -6.59 16.61 0.62
C SER A 172 -7.80 17.02 1.47
N GLY A 173 -8.11 16.26 2.52
CA GLY A 173 -9.34 16.51 3.28
C GLY A 173 -9.31 17.85 4.04
N THR A 174 -10.38 18.65 3.90
CA THR A 174 -10.99 19.38 5.01
C THR A 174 -12.51 19.24 4.87
N THR A 175 -13.12 18.55 5.85
CA THR A 175 -14.57 18.35 6.10
C THR A 175 -15.43 17.61 5.06
N GLY A 176 -16.07 16.52 5.51
CA GLY A 176 -17.15 15.82 4.81
C GLY A 176 -17.07 14.29 4.89
N GLY A 177 -17.36 13.69 6.05
CA GLY A 177 -17.85 12.31 6.14
C GLY A 177 -16.91 11.13 5.82
N GLY A 178 -15.63 11.34 5.57
CA GLY A 178 -14.62 10.27 5.51
C GLY A 178 -13.41 10.74 6.27
N GLY A 179 -13.27 10.31 7.52
CA GLY A 179 -12.08 10.63 8.31
C GLY A 179 -10.84 10.33 7.48
N SER A 180 -9.77 11.11 7.67
CA SER A 180 -8.44 10.54 7.46
C SER A 180 -8.47 9.21 8.17
N VAL A 181 -8.61 8.11 7.42
CA VAL A 181 -8.50 6.77 8.00
C VAL A 181 -7.01 6.64 8.19
N THR A 182 -6.53 7.31 9.23
CA THR A 182 -5.32 6.97 9.91
C THR A 182 -5.39 5.46 10.08
N PRO A 183 -4.53 4.68 9.41
CA PRO A 183 -4.55 3.24 9.54
C PRO A 183 -4.53 2.91 11.02
N SER A 184 -5.59 2.26 11.49
CA SER A 184 -5.76 1.91 12.88
C SER A 184 -5.55 0.40 12.97
N TYR A 185 -4.44 0.02 13.58
CA TYR A 185 -4.10 -1.37 13.85
C TYR A 185 -4.10 -1.64 15.36
N PRO A 186 -5.21 -1.39 16.08
CA PRO A 186 -5.26 -1.63 17.51
C PRO A 186 -5.25 -3.15 17.73
N ASN A 187 -4.37 -3.61 18.61
CA ASN A 187 -4.28 -5.01 19.05
C ASN A 187 -3.74 -6.02 18.03
N VAL A 188 -2.85 -5.60 17.12
CA VAL A 188 -2.10 -6.58 16.31
C VAL A 188 -1.20 -7.39 17.24
N VAL A 189 -1.30 -8.72 17.18
CA VAL A 189 -0.43 -9.65 17.92
C VAL A 189 0.53 -10.27 16.91
N ILE A 190 1.84 -10.11 17.13
CA ILE A 190 2.91 -10.66 16.30
C ILE A 190 3.75 -11.57 17.18
N GLY A 191 3.92 -12.84 16.78
CA GLY A 191 4.64 -13.84 17.58
C GLY A 191 4.10 -13.98 19.01
N GLY A 192 2.77 -13.94 19.17
CA GLY A 192 2.11 -14.00 20.49
C GLY A 192 2.22 -12.72 21.34
N VAL A 193 2.89 -11.67 20.84
CA VAL A 193 3.02 -10.39 21.56
C VAL A 193 2.19 -9.29 20.92
N LYS A 194 1.35 -8.69 21.77
CA LYS A 194 0.54 -7.53 21.45
C LYS A 194 1.42 -6.33 21.14
N GLN A 195 1.32 -5.82 19.93
CA GLN A 195 2.03 -4.65 19.47
C GLN A 195 1.45 -3.37 20.09
N PRO A 196 2.25 -2.30 20.21
CA PRO A 196 1.75 -1.00 20.66
C PRO A 196 0.61 -0.52 19.77
N ASN A 197 -0.22 0.38 20.30
CA ASN A 197 -1.28 0.98 19.50
C ASN A 197 -0.68 1.76 18.33
N MET A 198 -0.85 1.23 17.12
CA MET A 198 -0.32 1.81 15.87
C MET A 198 -1.32 2.74 15.19
N THR A 199 -2.42 3.10 15.85
CA THR A 199 -3.27 4.21 15.40
C THR A 199 -2.40 5.47 15.26
N GLY A 200 -2.39 6.09 14.09
CA GLY A 200 -1.55 7.26 13.80
C GLY A 200 -0.31 6.94 12.99
N TRP A 201 0.02 5.66 12.85
CA TRP A 201 1.26 5.27 12.20
C TRP A 201 1.12 5.36 10.69
N THR A 202 2.08 6.02 10.07
CA THR A 202 2.21 6.02 8.62
C THR A 202 2.66 4.62 8.17
N LYS A 203 2.32 4.25 6.92
CA LYS A 203 2.84 3.03 6.26
C LYS A 203 4.35 2.85 6.53
N HIS A 204 5.12 3.94 6.47
CA HIS A 204 6.55 4.00 6.79
C HIS A 204 6.91 3.63 8.23
N LYS A 205 6.22 4.16 9.25
CA LYS A 205 6.52 3.80 10.66
C LYS A 205 6.31 2.32 10.94
N ILE A 206 5.40 1.69 10.19
CA ILE A 206 5.14 0.26 10.25
C ILE A 206 6.25 -0.52 9.52
N ILE A 207 6.61 -0.11 8.28
CA ILE A 207 7.71 -0.73 7.52
C ILE A 207 9.06 -0.60 8.25
N ASP A 208 9.38 0.55 8.83
CA ASP A 208 10.67 0.79 9.50
C ASP A 208 10.82 -0.05 10.79
N ARG A 209 9.68 -0.41 11.40
CA ARG A 209 9.64 -1.26 12.60
C ARG A 209 9.62 -2.76 12.31
N PHE A 210 8.99 -3.19 11.20
CA PHE A 210 8.72 -4.60 10.94
C PHE A 210 9.29 -5.15 9.61
N GLY A 211 9.87 -4.30 8.76
CA GLY A 211 10.15 -4.61 7.35
C GLY A 211 11.60 -4.88 6.96
N LYS A 212 12.51 -5.20 7.90
CA LYS A 212 13.91 -5.51 7.58
C LYS A 212 14.21 -7.01 7.67
N ASN A 213 13.83 -7.77 6.64
CA ASN A 213 14.27 -9.16 6.43
C ASN A 213 15.40 -9.24 5.41
N GLY A 214 16.53 -8.57 5.68
CA GLY A 214 17.83 -8.82 5.00
C GLY A 214 17.97 -8.55 3.49
N THR A 215 16.89 -8.39 2.70
CA THR A 215 16.94 -8.37 1.22
C THR A 215 16.49 -7.06 0.57
N GLY A 216 16.06 -6.07 1.36
CA GLY A 216 15.90 -4.69 0.89
C GLY A 216 14.72 -4.40 -0.06
N GLN A 217 13.72 -5.28 -0.17
CA GLN A 217 12.48 -5.02 -0.93
C GLN A 217 11.24 -5.27 -0.08
N ILE A 218 10.55 -4.17 0.30
CA ILE A 218 9.15 -4.15 0.78
C ILE A 218 8.59 -2.80 0.33
N ASP A 219 7.68 -2.80 -0.66
CA ASP A 219 7.19 -1.56 -1.30
C ASP A 219 5.69 -1.29 -0.99
N SER A 220 4.93 -2.24 -0.42
CA SER A 220 3.49 -2.06 -0.13
C SER A 220 2.97 -2.63 1.21
N MET A 221 1.73 -2.26 1.59
CA MET A 221 1.04 -2.82 2.77
C MET A 221 0.74 -4.32 2.61
N PHE A 222 0.73 -4.82 1.37
CA PHE A 222 0.58 -6.23 1.04
C PHE A 222 1.87 -7.00 1.35
N ASP A 223 3.03 -6.38 1.15
CA ASP A 223 4.32 -6.95 1.56
C ASP A 223 4.44 -7.01 3.08
N ILE A 224 3.77 -6.14 3.84
CA ILE A 224 3.65 -6.30 5.30
C ILE A 224 2.84 -7.54 5.65
N LYS A 225 1.72 -7.83 4.97
CA LYS A 225 0.95 -9.06 5.25
C LYS A 225 1.71 -10.31 4.81
N LEU A 226 2.41 -10.27 3.67
CA LEU A 226 3.22 -11.39 3.18
C LEU A 226 4.51 -11.56 3.99
N ALA A 227 5.16 -10.48 4.43
CA ALA A 227 6.32 -10.50 5.31
C ALA A 227 5.91 -10.81 6.75
N LEU A 228 4.73 -10.41 7.22
CA LEU A 228 4.14 -10.84 8.49
C LEU A 228 3.71 -12.31 8.40
N ASP A 229 3.15 -12.76 7.29
CA ASP A 229 2.82 -14.16 7.02
C ASP A 229 4.11 -14.99 6.88
N ALA A 230 5.20 -14.46 6.30
CA ALA A 230 6.52 -15.10 6.19
C ALA A 230 7.29 -15.10 7.52
N TYR A 231 7.28 -13.98 8.25
CA TYR A 231 7.80 -13.85 9.62
C TYR A 231 7.04 -14.76 10.60
N ASN A 232 5.73 -14.92 10.40
CA ASN A 232 4.91 -15.88 11.13
C ASN A 232 4.98 -17.31 10.55
N LYS A 233 5.60 -17.57 9.40
CA LYS A 233 5.69 -18.91 8.78
C LYS A 233 7.05 -19.57 8.79
N HIS A 234 8.14 -18.87 9.13
CA HIS A 234 9.45 -19.43 8.81
C HIS A 234 10.40 -19.61 10.00
N LEU A 235 10.26 -18.89 11.12
CA LEU A 235 10.98 -19.28 12.34
C LEU A 235 10.20 -20.36 13.09
N LYS A 236 10.89 -21.38 13.59
CA LYS A 236 10.32 -22.39 14.48
C LYS A 236 9.70 -21.71 15.69
N SER A 237 8.61 -22.26 16.19
CA SER A 237 7.97 -21.79 17.43
C SER A 237 8.92 -21.84 18.63
N THR A 238 9.92 -22.74 18.60
CA THR A 238 10.99 -22.84 19.59
C THR A 238 11.92 -21.62 19.58
N THR A 239 12.37 -21.20 18.40
CA THR A 239 13.15 -19.97 18.19
C THR A 239 12.44 -18.75 18.76
N TRP A 240 11.13 -18.64 18.51
CA TRP A 240 10.31 -17.57 19.06
C TRP A 240 10.22 -17.58 20.59
N SER A 241 10.10 -18.76 21.18
CA SER A 241 10.09 -18.93 22.64
C SER A 241 11.40 -18.46 23.27
N TYR A 242 12.55 -18.76 22.64
CA TYR A 242 13.86 -18.32 23.12
C TYR A 242 14.03 -16.80 23.02
N ILE A 243 13.64 -16.19 21.89
CA ILE A 243 13.68 -14.73 21.74
C ILE A 243 12.81 -14.04 22.79
N LYS A 244 11.60 -14.55 23.05
CA LYS A 244 10.70 -14.01 24.09
C LYS A 244 11.29 -14.12 25.49
N THR A 245 11.99 -15.21 25.77
CA THR A 245 12.69 -15.43 27.05
C THR A 245 13.79 -14.38 27.25
N ALA A 246 14.62 -14.14 26.23
CA ALA A 246 15.66 -13.10 26.26
C ALA A 246 15.07 -11.67 26.34
N GLU A 247 13.94 -11.41 25.67
CA GLU A 247 13.22 -10.12 25.76
C GLU A 247 12.70 -9.88 27.19
N ALA A 248 12.15 -10.91 27.84
CA ALA A 248 11.72 -10.82 29.23
C ALA A 248 12.89 -10.57 30.18
N TYR A 249 14.03 -11.26 29.99
CA TYR A 249 15.25 -11.03 30.75
C TYR A 249 15.76 -9.60 30.58
N THR A 250 15.94 -9.13 29.34
CA THR A 250 16.42 -7.76 29.07
C THR A 250 15.47 -6.69 29.64
N THR A 251 14.15 -6.93 29.57
CA THR A 251 13.14 -6.05 30.19
C THR A 251 13.29 -5.99 31.71
N SER A 252 13.56 -7.12 32.38
CA SER A 252 13.86 -7.17 33.82
C SER A 252 15.12 -6.39 34.20
N GLN A 253 16.05 -6.24 33.26
CA GLN A 253 17.28 -5.47 33.40
C GLN A 253 17.13 -4.02 32.88
N HIS A 254 15.88 -3.55 32.67
CA HIS A 254 15.55 -2.22 32.15
C HIS A 254 16.11 -1.90 30.75
N LEU A 255 16.44 -2.93 29.96
CA LEU A 255 16.80 -2.81 28.55
C LEU A 255 15.56 -2.97 27.66
N GLY A 256 15.50 -2.26 26.54
CA GLY A 256 14.39 -2.38 25.59
C GLY A 256 14.45 -3.70 24.81
N GLY A 257 13.32 -4.40 24.65
CA GLY A 257 13.27 -5.70 23.95
C GLY A 257 13.80 -5.69 22.50
N SER A 258 13.85 -4.52 21.85
CA SER A 258 14.49 -4.35 20.54
C SER A 258 16.00 -4.62 20.53
N VAL A 259 16.66 -4.63 21.71
CA VAL A 259 18.07 -4.98 21.88
C VAL A 259 18.32 -6.45 21.58
N VAL A 260 17.37 -7.34 21.91
CA VAL A 260 17.51 -8.78 21.62
C VAL A 260 17.53 -9.02 20.12
N LEU A 261 16.59 -8.43 19.38
CA LEU A 261 16.51 -8.58 17.93
C LEU A 261 17.75 -8.03 17.19
N LYS A 262 18.32 -6.92 17.67
CA LYS A 262 19.59 -6.38 17.14
C LYS A 262 20.77 -7.34 17.34
N ASN A 263 20.80 -8.04 18.47
CA ASN A 263 21.86 -9.00 18.76
C ASN A 263 21.65 -10.36 18.05
N VAL A 264 20.40 -10.75 17.77
CA VAL A 264 20.09 -11.85 16.82
C VAL A 264 20.61 -11.50 15.43
N GLN A 265 20.32 -10.30 14.94
CA GLN A 265 20.83 -9.85 13.65
C GLN A 265 22.36 -9.81 13.60
N ALA A 266 23.00 -9.34 14.66
CA ALA A 266 24.45 -9.35 14.79
C ALA A 266 25.01 -10.79 14.79
N ALA A 267 24.44 -11.69 15.61
CA ALA A 267 24.87 -13.09 15.73
C ALA A 267 24.71 -13.90 14.43
N SER A 268 23.75 -13.52 13.59
CA SER A 268 23.49 -14.13 12.28
C SER A 268 24.33 -13.53 11.14
N ASP A 269 25.29 -12.64 11.41
CA ASP A 269 26.23 -12.14 10.40
C ASP A 269 27.03 -13.30 9.77
N LEU A 270 27.07 -13.33 8.44
CA LEU A 270 27.75 -14.36 7.64
C LEU A 270 29.23 -14.03 7.38
N THR A 271 29.68 -12.83 7.75
CA THR A 271 31.06 -12.38 7.54
C THR A 271 32.04 -13.24 8.37
N PRO A 272 32.98 -13.97 7.73
CA PRO A 272 33.94 -14.80 8.45
C PRO A 272 34.81 -13.97 9.41
N GLY A 273 34.93 -14.41 10.66
CA GLY A 273 35.72 -13.69 11.68
C GLY A 273 35.11 -12.38 12.18
N SER A 274 33.82 -12.13 11.92
CA SER A 274 33.15 -10.89 12.33
C SER A 274 33.12 -10.70 13.85
N VAL A 275 33.70 -9.59 14.30
CA VAL A 275 33.61 -9.11 15.69
C VAL A 275 32.16 -8.80 16.07
N ILE A 276 31.35 -8.37 15.10
CA ILE A 276 29.93 -8.07 15.29
C ILE A 276 29.14 -9.36 15.52
N LYS A 277 29.46 -10.42 14.78
CA LYS A 277 28.91 -11.77 15.01
C LYS A 277 29.18 -12.27 16.42
N GLN A 278 30.44 -12.21 16.83
CA GLN A 278 30.84 -12.70 18.14
C GLN A 278 30.23 -11.85 19.27
N ALA A 279 30.15 -10.53 19.09
CA ALA A 279 29.48 -9.64 20.05
C ALA A 279 27.99 -9.97 20.18
N GLY A 280 27.29 -10.22 19.06
CA GLY A 280 25.89 -10.63 19.06
C GLY A 280 25.66 -11.94 19.82
N ILE A 281 26.48 -12.96 19.55
CA ILE A 281 26.41 -14.26 20.24
C ILE A 281 26.62 -14.07 21.76
N ASN A 282 27.68 -13.36 22.15
CA ASN A 282 28.00 -13.14 23.56
C ASN A 282 26.89 -12.37 24.29
N ASN A 283 26.29 -11.38 23.63
CA ASN A 283 25.20 -10.60 24.21
C ASN A 283 23.93 -11.45 24.38
N LEU A 284 23.59 -12.29 23.41
CA LEU A 284 22.42 -13.19 23.51
C LEU A 284 22.58 -14.19 24.66
N ILE A 285 23.79 -14.72 24.86
CA ILE A 285 24.10 -15.57 26.02
C ILE A 285 23.93 -14.79 27.32
N SER A 286 24.42 -13.54 27.36
CA SER A 286 24.24 -12.66 28.52
C SER A 286 22.77 -12.32 28.81
N PHE A 287 21.88 -12.48 27.81
CA PHE A 287 20.43 -12.31 27.97
C PHE A 287 19.72 -13.58 28.45
N GLY A 288 20.47 -14.58 28.92
CA GLY A 288 19.96 -15.81 29.51
C GLY A 288 19.74 -16.95 28.52
N LEU A 289 20.25 -16.84 27.29
CA LEU A 289 20.21 -17.94 26.31
C LEU A 289 21.41 -18.87 26.46
N THR A 290 21.21 -20.16 26.23
CA THR A 290 22.31 -21.13 26.14
C THR A 290 22.99 -21.07 24.77
N ASN A 291 24.22 -21.56 24.69
CA ASN A 291 24.92 -21.70 23.40
C ASN A 291 24.10 -22.47 22.37
N ALA A 292 23.42 -23.55 22.77
CA ALA A 292 22.59 -24.36 21.88
C ALA A 292 21.38 -23.57 21.35
N GLN A 293 20.72 -22.79 22.20
CA GLN A 293 19.58 -21.94 21.80
C GLN A 293 20.03 -20.83 20.84
N VAL A 294 21.20 -20.23 21.07
CA VAL A 294 21.76 -19.22 20.17
C VAL A 294 22.11 -19.83 18.80
N GLN A 295 22.69 -21.02 18.76
CA GLN A 295 22.95 -21.71 17.49
C GLN A 295 21.66 -22.08 16.75
N GLU A 296 20.64 -22.58 17.46
CA GLU A 296 19.34 -22.87 16.85
C GLU A 296 18.69 -21.60 16.27
N ILE A 297 18.77 -20.47 16.97
CA ILE A 297 18.30 -19.17 16.45
C ILE A 297 19.08 -18.78 15.19
N ILE A 298 20.40 -18.90 15.19
CA ILE A 298 21.23 -18.53 14.03
C ILE A 298 20.92 -19.42 12.83
N GLU A 299 20.86 -20.74 13.03
CA GLU A 299 20.54 -21.72 11.98
C GLU A 299 19.14 -21.50 11.42
N ASP A 300 18.15 -21.25 12.28
CA ASP A 300 16.77 -21.01 11.88
C ASP A 300 16.63 -19.68 11.13
N VAL A 301 17.35 -18.63 11.54
CA VAL A 301 17.43 -17.35 10.80
C VAL A 301 18.12 -17.55 9.44
N HIS A 302 19.23 -18.28 9.38
CA HIS A 302 19.94 -18.54 8.11
C HIS A 302 19.13 -19.40 7.15
N THR A 303 18.35 -20.35 7.66
CA THR A 303 17.50 -21.23 6.85
C THR A 303 16.34 -20.47 6.21
N ASN A 304 15.87 -19.40 6.87
CA ASN A 304 14.60 -18.76 6.55
C ASN A 304 14.72 -17.32 6.00
N ASN A 305 15.95 -16.79 5.92
CA ASN A 305 16.34 -15.56 5.23
C ASN A 305 15.44 -14.33 5.52
#